data_AF-A0A5S9IRN4-F1
#
_entry.id   AF-A0A5S9IRN4-F1
#
_cell.length_a   1.000
_cell.length_b   1.000
_cell.length_c   1.000
_cell.angle_alpha   90.00
_cell.angle_beta   90.00
_cell.angle_gamma   90.00
#
_symmetry.space_group_name_H-M   'P 1'
#
loop_
_entity.id
_entity.type
_entity.pdbx_description
1 polymer ?
#
loop_
_entity_poly.entity_id
_entity_poly.type
_entity_poly.pdbx_seq_one_letter_code
_entity_poly.pdbx_strand_id
1 'polypeptide(L)'
;MKNYIETFRKVLQPYKKEINDIDSINNFFCRLLDETKGQVILDFMDRTHWDNFEKFDLDKKKRYLTLVWHDFRNIKDLEERERLRHVFGGDFCKCIFHIKSLVPILTDNFCACLIKNYALEDAQVLSHLGIKKEEKNFKIQNEAFFKKCIFTHTGNNLGWTNYHFVPIFSSVLIPKGGTTSPLSTVLLCVTNINDSINRLNNIISSLIDEKDEDELQGKANSIRSRLENVLKVECCYRKVDYPKKVNYLSANKLITLVYSKKATSENKDILLKVKNITNKHSHDSGIRLDKEKIKFCASAIIEYSENLKTEIIQKQGFPENI
;
A
#
# COMPACT_ATOMS: atom_id res chain seq x y z
N MET A 1 26.00 7.13 21.03
CA MET A 1 25.19 6.94 19.80
C MET A 1 23.75 6.67 20.23
N LYS A 2 22.75 7.48 19.84
CA LYS A 2 21.35 7.21 20.21
C LYS A 2 20.92 5.90 19.56
N ASN A 3 20.39 4.97 20.34
CA ASN A 3 19.83 3.73 19.81
C ASN A 3 18.41 4.04 19.28
N TYR A 4 18.31 4.37 18.00
CA TYR A 4 17.05 4.72 17.35
C TYR A 4 16.00 3.60 17.39
N ILE A 5 16.44 2.34 17.43
CA ILE A 5 15.56 1.18 17.59
C ILE A 5 14.87 1.25 18.95
N GLU A 6 15.63 1.48 20.02
CA GLU A 6 15.08 1.58 21.37
C GLU A 6 14.14 2.78 21.53
N THR A 7 14.49 3.93 20.93
CA THR A 7 13.59 5.10 20.90
C THR A 7 12.27 4.76 20.20
N PHE A 8 12.32 4.12 19.02
CA PHE A 8 11.13 3.75 18.27
C PHE A 8 10.29 2.68 19.01
N ARG A 9 10.93 1.72 19.69
CA ARG A 9 10.23 0.77 20.58
C ARG A 9 9.46 1.49 21.67
N LYS A 10 10.06 2.47 22.33
CA LYS A 10 9.38 3.28 23.36
C LYS A 10 8.18 4.03 22.81
N VAL A 11 8.25 4.52 21.56
CA VAL A 11 7.11 5.14 20.86
C VAL A 11 5.98 4.12 20.66
N LEU A 12 6.30 2.88 20.27
CA LEU A 12 5.31 1.84 20.01
C LEU A 12 4.75 1.16 21.26
N GLN A 13 5.50 1.10 22.35
CA GLN A 13 5.16 0.36 23.58
C GLN A 13 3.74 0.61 24.14
N PRO A 14 3.17 1.82 24.10
CA PRO A 14 1.78 2.04 24.55
C PRO A 14 0.74 1.39 23.64
N TYR A 15 1.08 1.14 22.38
CA TYR A 15 0.17 0.68 21.34
C TYR A 15 0.36 -0.82 21.10
N LYS A 16 -0.39 -1.62 21.86
CA LYS A 16 -0.34 -3.10 21.77
C LYS A 16 -1.27 -3.69 20.71
N LYS A 17 -2.15 -2.88 20.11
CA LYS A 17 -3.17 -3.28 19.14
C LYS A 17 -3.24 -2.28 18.01
N GLU A 18 -3.96 -2.64 16.94
CA GLU A 18 -4.28 -1.75 15.83
C GLU A 18 -4.94 -0.45 16.35
N ILE A 19 -4.39 0.69 15.95
CA ILE A 19 -4.85 2.03 16.31
C ILE A 19 -5.76 2.51 15.18
N ASN A 20 -7.04 2.72 15.46
CA ASN A 20 -8.02 3.14 14.45
C ASN A 20 -8.71 4.48 14.78
N ASP A 21 -8.62 4.95 16.02
CA ASP A 21 -9.14 6.25 16.42
C ASP A 21 -8.18 7.37 15.98
N ILE A 22 -8.74 8.48 15.52
CA ILE A 22 -7.96 9.53 14.85
C ILE A 22 -7.06 10.31 15.83
N ASP A 23 -7.47 10.41 17.10
CA ASP A 23 -6.71 11.14 18.11
C ASP A 23 -5.49 10.34 18.58
N SER A 24 -5.59 9.02 18.74
CA SER A 24 -4.43 8.17 19.02
C SER A 24 -3.49 8.10 17.83
N ILE A 25 -4.00 8.10 16.59
CA ILE A 25 -3.16 8.25 15.39
C ILE A 25 -2.39 9.57 15.44
N ASN A 26 -3.05 10.69 15.75
CA ASN A 26 -2.39 11.99 15.91
C ASN A 26 -1.30 11.94 16.99
N ASN A 27 -1.63 11.42 18.17
CA ASN A 27 -0.72 11.32 19.30
C ASN A 27 0.48 10.41 18.99
N PHE A 28 0.26 9.34 18.23
CA PHE A 28 1.33 8.49 17.73
C PHE A 28 2.32 9.30 16.89
N PHE A 29 1.85 10.06 15.89
CA PHE A 29 2.75 10.83 15.02
C PHE A 29 3.42 12.02 15.73
N CYS A 30 2.73 12.71 16.66
CA CYS A 30 3.35 13.71 17.53
C CYS A 30 4.53 13.10 18.29
N ARG A 31 4.27 12.02 19.03
CA ARG A 31 5.30 11.35 19.82
C ARG A 31 6.42 10.78 18.94
N LEU A 32 6.08 10.23 17.77
CA LEU A 32 7.06 9.70 16.84
C LEU A 32 8.05 10.79 16.42
N LEU A 33 7.58 11.97 16.00
CA LEU A 33 8.46 13.10 15.66
C LEU A 33 9.25 13.60 16.86
N ASP A 34 8.61 13.77 18.01
CA ASP A 34 9.24 14.36 19.19
C ASP A 34 10.38 13.50 19.72
N GLU A 35 10.19 12.18 19.76
CA GLU A 35 11.17 11.23 20.31
C GLU A 35 12.27 10.90 19.29
N THR A 36 11.90 10.67 18.03
CA THR A 36 12.85 10.24 16.99
C THR A 36 13.55 11.40 16.28
N LYS A 37 13.02 12.63 16.41
CA LYS A 37 13.47 13.81 15.65
C LYS A 37 13.50 13.53 14.15
N GLY A 38 12.47 12.84 13.66
CA GLY A 38 12.32 12.46 12.26
C GLY A 38 13.15 11.24 11.84
N GLN A 39 14.03 10.67 12.69
CA GLN A 39 14.94 9.56 12.34
C GLN A 39 14.21 8.21 12.22
N VAL A 40 13.31 8.13 11.24
CA VAL A 40 12.48 6.99 10.86
C VAL A 40 12.53 6.87 9.35
N ILE A 41 12.43 5.64 8.86
CA ILE A 41 12.28 5.34 7.44
C ILE A 41 10.82 5.00 7.17
N LEU A 42 10.23 5.64 6.16
CA LEU A 42 8.97 5.26 5.56
C LEU A 42 9.26 4.45 4.30
N ASP A 43 9.11 3.14 4.43
CA ASP A 43 9.27 2.20 3.32
C ASP A 43 7.95 1.96 2.63
N PHE A 44 8.00 1.96 1.29
CA PHE A 44 6.86 1.66 0.44
C PHE A 44 7.04 0.30 -0.23
N MET A 45 5.95 -0.45 -0.37
CA MET A 45 5.96 -1.76 -1.04
C MET A 45 6.48 -1.69 -2.48
N ASP A 46 6.34 -0.53 -3.13
CA ASP A 46 6.80 -0.27 -4.50
C ASP A 46 8.27 0.21 -4.57
N ARG A 47 9.07 -0.05 -3.53
CA ARG A 47 10.54 0.14 -3.49
C ARG A 47 11.02 1.57 -3.49
N THR A 48 10.17 2.47 -3.05
CA THR A 48 10.62 3.79 -2.62
C THR A 48 10.85 3.74 -1.11
N HIS A 49 11.85 4.48 -0.64
CA HIS A 49 12.20 4.58 0.78
C HIS A 49 12.42 6.06 1.07
N TRP A 50 11.73 6.60 2.06
CA TRP A 50 11.99 7.95 2.54
C TRP A 50 12.62 7.88 3.90
N ASP A 51 13.77 8.49 4.06
CA ASP A 51 14.40 8.66 5.36
C ASP A 51 14.15 10.08 5.88
N ASN A 52 14.16 10.25 7.19
CA ASN A 52 14.09 11.57 7.83
C ASN A 52 12.84 12.37 7.46
N PHE A 53 11.68 11.93 7.94
CA PHE A 53 10.46 12.72 7.77
C PHE A 53 10.51 14.01 8.60
N GLU A 54 10.23 15.15 7.99
CA GLU A 54 10.40 16.47 8.60
C GLU A 54 9.20 16.89 9.47
N LYS A 55 8.00 16.63 8.96
CA LYS A 55 6.74 17.02 9.62
C LYS A 55 5.59 16.16 9.14
N PHE A 56 4.50 16.17 9.92
CA PHE A 56 3.22 15.64 9.46
C PHE A 56 2.11 16.68 9.67
N ASP A 57 1.03 16.51 8.93
CA ASP A 57 -0.26 17.17 9.15
C ASP A 57 -1.38 16.13 9.11
N LEU A 58 -2.40 16.30 9.93
CA LEU A 58 -3.52 15.36 10.02
C LEU A 58 -4.86 16.10 10.00
N ASP A 59 -5.55 16.04 8.86
CA ASP A 59 -6.95 16.46 8.76
C ASP A 59 -7.81 15.41 9.47
N LYS A 60 -8.18 15.67 10.73
CA LYS A 60 -8.96 14.73 11.54
C LYS A 60 -10.34 14.43 10.98
N LYS A 61 -10.95 15.37 10.26
CA LYS A 61 -12.31 15.19 9.68
C LYS A 61 -12.27 14.28 8.47
N LYS A 62 -11.31 14.51 7.57
CA LYS A 62 -11.12 13.69 6.36
C LYS A 62 -10.27 12.44 6.59
N ARG A 63 -9.59 12.36 7.73
CA ARG A 63 -8.56 11.36 8.06
C ARG A 63 -7.44 11.33 7.03
N TYR A 64 -7.01 12.52 6.58
CA TYR A 64 -5.90 12.63 5.64
C TYR A 64 -4.62 12.94 6.41
N LEU A 65 -3.72 11.96 6.42
CA LEU A 65 -2.38 12.11 6.96
C LEU A 65 -1.45 12.57 5.83
N THR A 66 -0.88 13.75 5.97
CA THR A 66 0.19 14.24 5.10
C THR A 66 1.52 14.07 5.80
N LEU A 67 2.42 13.27 5.22
CA LEU A 67 3.82 13.18 5.65
C LEU A 67 4.68 13.99 4.70
N VAL A 68 5.45 14.93 5.24
CA VAL A 68 6.40 15.72 4.45
C VAL A 68 7.78 15.10 4.57
N TRP A 69 8.35 14.74 3.42
CA TRP A 69 9.72 14.27 3.35
C TRP A 69 10.68 15.47 3.42
N HIS A 70 10.51 16.42 2.50
CA HIS A 70 11.37 17.60 2.40
C HIS A 70 10.62 18.87 2.02
N ASP A 71 11.03 20.01 2.61
CA ASP A 71 10.53 21.36 2.29
C ASP A 71 11.68 22.38 2.16
N PHE A 72 12.22 22.52 0.95
CA PHE A 72 13.35 23.40 0.62
C PHE A 72 12.93 24.84 0.28
N ARG A 73 11.63 25.14 0.29
CA ARG A 73 11.11 26.46 -0.15
C ARG A 73 11.62 27.62 0.71
N ASN A 74 12.03 27.35 1.94
CA ASN A 74 12.56 28.35 2.87
C ASN A 74 14.09 28.48 2.86
N ILE A 75 14.79 27.72 2.02
CA ILE A 75 16.25 27.83 1.85
C ILE A 75 16.54 29.12 1.09
N LYS A 76 17.30 30.03 1.72
CA LYS A 76 17.65 31.35 1.16
C LYS A 76 18.74 31.27 0.11
N ASP A 77 19.65 30.32 0.25
CA ASP A 77 20.69 30.04 -0.73
C ASP A 77 20.07 29.35 -1.95
N LEU A 78 19.99 30.08 -3.07
CA LEU A 78 19.38 29.59 -4.30
C LEU A 78 20.20 28.46 -4.94
N GLU A 79 21.52 28.47 -4.82
CA GLU A 79 22.37 27.43 -5.40
C GLU A 79 22.17 26.11 -4.66
N GLU A 80 22.18 26.16 -3.33
CA GLU A 80 21.87 24.99 -2.50
C GLU A 80 20.46 24.47 -2.75
N ARG A 81 19.49 25.37 -2.88
CA ARG A 81 18.10 25.00 -3.15
C ARG A 81 17.94 24.31 -4.51
N GLU A 82 18.58 24.83 -5.58
CA GLU A 82 18.57 24.18 -6.90
C GLU A 82 19.27 22.82 -6.87
N ARG A 83 20.40 22.70 -6.13
CA ARG A 83 21.10 21.43 -5.93
C ARG A 83 20.19 20.39 -5.29
N LEU A 84 19.53 20.75 -4.19
CA LEU A 84 18.59 19.86 -3.49
C LEU A 84 17.38 19.53 -4.37
N ARG A 85 16.83 20.51 -5.09
CA ARG A 85 15.76 20.27 -6.06
C ARG A 85 16.17 19.25 -7.12
N HIS A 86 17.40 19.30 -7.62
CA HIS A 86 17.90 18.33 -8.59
C HIS A 86 18.01 16.92 -8.00
N VAL A 87 18.49 16.81 -6.76
CA VAL A 87 18.64 15.52 -6.05
C VAL A 87 17.28 14.87 -5.73
N PHE A 88 16.32 15.67 -5.25
CA PHE A 88 15.03 15.17 -4.74
C PHE A 88 13.87 15.32 -5.73
N GLY A 89 14.10 15.98 -6.88
CA GLY A 89 13.11 16.19 -7.94
C GLY A 89 12.05 17.25 -7.63
N GLY A 90 12.22 18.06 -6.58
CA GLY A 90 11.26 19.10 -6.20
C GLY A 90 11.72 19.94 -5.01
N ASP A 91 11.12 21.11 -4.83
CA ASP A 91 11.28 21.97 -3.65
C ASP A 91 10.46 21.47 -2.46
N PHE A 92 9.39 20.71 -2.72
CA PHE A 92 8.50 20.23 -1.69
C PHE A 92 7.98 18.83 -2.03
N CYS A 93 8.32 17.87 -1.17
CA CYS A 93 8.11 16.44 -1.38
C CYS A 93 7.24 15.89 -0.24
N LYS A 94 6.05 15.37 -0.56
CA LYS A 94 5.13 14.85 0.47
C LYS A 94 4.33 13.63 0.01
N CYS A 95 3.81 12.87 0.96
CA CYS A 95 2.86 11.79 0.72
C CYS A 95 1.55 12.04 1.50
N ILE A 96 0.42 11.76 0.86
CA ILE A 96 -0.91 11.81 1.47
C ILE A 96 -1.47 10.39 1.57
N PHE A 97 -1.93 10.06 2.77
CA PHE A 97 -2.62 8.82 3.10
C PHE A 97 -4.03 9.13 3.58
N HIS A 98 -5.04 8.43 3.07
CA HIS A 98 -6.34 8.35 3.72
C HIS A 98 -6.28 7.25 4.77
N ILE A 99 -5.91 7.63 5.99
CA ILE A 99 -5.50 6.68 7.01
C ILE A 99 -6.71 5.95 7.61
N LYS A 100 -6.69 4.63 7.46
CA LYS A 100 -7.65 3.75 8.13
C LYS A 100 -7.18 3.47 9.55
N SER A 101 -5.96 2.96 9.67
CA SER A 101 -5.40 2.54 10.96
C SER A 101 -3.88 2.39 10.88
N LEU A 102 -3.26 2.30 12.06
CA LEU A 102 -1.87 1.95 12.26
C LEU A 102 -1.79 0.58 12.93
N VAL A 103 -0.93 -0.30 12.43
CA VAL A 103 -0.70 -1.62 13.05
C VAL A 103 0.73 -1.67 13.59
N PRO A 104 0.90 -1.46 14.91
CA PRO A 104 2.20 -1.58 15.54
C PRO A 104 2.63 -3.04 15.59
N ILE A 105 3.89 -3.29 15.26
CA ILE A 105 4.55 -4.60 15.36
C ILE A 105 5.72 -4.41 16.31
N LEU A 106 5.70 -5.15 17.42
CA LEU A 106 6.74 -5.09 18.43
C LEU A 106 7.09 -6.51 18.87
N THR A 107 8.27 -6.96 18.47
CA THR A 107 8.88 -8.22 18.91
C THR A 107 10.23 -7.93 19.55
N ASP A 108 10.84 -8.93 20.17
CA ASP A 108 12.16 -8.78 20.82
C ASP A 108 13.27 -8.41 19.84
N ASN A 109 13.11 -8.71 18.55
CA ASN A 109 14.11 -8.50 17.51
C ASN A 109 13.70 -7.50 16.42
N PHE A 110 12.43 -7.08 16.38
CA PHE A 110 11.92 -6.24 15.30
C PHE A 110 10.86 -5.27 15.81
N CYS A 111 10.88 -4.04 15.31
CA CYS A 111 9.82 -3.08 15.57
C CYS A 111 9.48 -2.30 14.29
N ALA A 112 8.19 -2.17 14.01
CA ALA A 112 7.67 -1.48 12.85
C ALA A 112 6.25 -0.98 13.11
N CYS A 113 5.76 -0.08 12.27
CA CYS A 113 4.36 0.32 12.27
C CYS A 113 3.84 0.34 10.85
N LEU A 114 2.92 -0.58 10.52
CA LEU A 114 2.28 -0.60 9.22
C LEU A 114 1.24 0.51 9.13
N ILE A 115 1.14 1.15 7.96
CA ILE A 115 0.11 2.13 7.66
C ILE A 115 -0.94 1.47 6.77
N LYS A 116 -2.16 1.35 7.28
CA LYS A 116 -3.31 0.84 6.54
C LYS A 116 -4.12 2.01 6.00
N ASN A 117 -4.39 2.00 4.70
CA ASN A 117 -5.03 3.10 4.02
C ASN A 117 -6.33 2.69 3.33
N TYR A 118 -7.25 3.64 3.20
CA TYR A 118 -8.27 3.60 2.17
C TYR A 118 -7.66 4.03 0.82
N ALA A 119 -8.34 3.70 -0.28
CA ALA A 119 -7.99 4.26 -1.58
C ALA A 119 -8.32 5.75 -1.60
N LEU A 120 -7.40 6.56 -2.13
CA LEU A 120 -7.65 7.95 -2.48
C LEU A 120 -7.95 8.09 -3.96
N GLU A 121 -8.98 8.87 -4.26
CA GLU A 121 -9.30 9.33 -5.61
C GLU A 121 -8.62 10.65 -5.93
N ASP A 122 -8.25 10.84 -7.20
CA ASP A 122 -7.57 12.03 -7.70
C ASP A 122 -8.32 13.33 -7.29
N ALA A 123 -9.65 13.33 -7.38
CA ALA A 123 -10.48 14.49 -7.00
C ALA A 123 -10.40 14.83 -5.51
N GLN A 124 -10.31 13.81 -4.64
CA GLN A 124 -10.20 14.00 -3.18
C GLN A 124 -8.86 14.63 -2.83
N VAL A 125 -7.77 14.18 -3.48
CA VAL A 125 -6.43 14.71 -3.26
C VAL A 125 -6.31 16.13 -3.78
N LEU A 126 -6.80 16.42 -4.99
CA LEU A 126 -6.82 17.78 -5.53
C LEU A 126 -7.60 18.74 -4.61
N SER A 127 -8.78 18.33 -4.15
CA SER A 127 -9.58 19.11 -3.20
C SER A 127 -8.84 19.36 -1.88
N HIS A 128 -8.16 18.37 -1.32
CA HIS A 128 -7.36 18.54 -0.11
C HIS A 128 -6.16 19.47 -0.31
N LEU A 129 -5.55 19.45 -1.51
CA LEU A 129 -4.47 20.36 -1.89
C LEU A 129 -4.96 21.77 -2.27
N GLY A 130 -6.27 21.99 -2.34
CA GLY A 130 -6.85 23.26 -2.80
C GLY A 130 -6.65 23.53 -4.30
N ILE A 131 -6.34 22.51 -5.09
CA ILE A 131 -6.11 22.61 -6.54
C ILE A 131 -7.43 22.40 -7.26
N LYS A 132 -7.83 23.37 -8.09
CA LYS A 132 -9.01 23.23 -8.96
C LYS A 132 -8.64 22.49 -10.25
N LYS A 133 -9.56 21.68 -10.78
CA LYS A 133 -9.30 20.85 -11.98
C LYS A 133 -8.97 21.68 -13.22
N GLU A 134 -9.41 22.93 -13.27
CA GLU A 134 -9.18 23.84 -14.39
C GLU A 134 -7.77 24.47 -14.36
N GLU A 135 -7.03 24.32 -13.24
CA GLU A 135 -5.67 24.82 -13.15
C GLU A 135 -4.72 24.04 -14.06
N LYS A 136 -3.89 24.75 -14.82
CA LYS A 136 -2.91 24.14 -15.74
C LYS A 136 -1.56 23.85 -15.08
N ASN A 137 -1.44 24.12 -13.78
CA ASN A 137 -0.19 24.10 -13.03
C ASN A 137 0.11 22.73 -12.38
N PHE A 138 -0.66 21.68 -12.70
CA PHE A 138 -0.44 20.35 -12.16
C PHE A 138 -0.57 19.25 -13.20
N LYS A 139 0.06 18.11 -12.90
CA LYS A 139 -0.05 16.88 -13.68
C LYS A 139 -0.15 15.69 -12.74
N ILE A 140 -1.10 14.80 -12.99
CA ILE A 140 -1.21 13.51 -12.30
C ILE A 140 -0.54 12.42 -13.14
N GLN A 141 0.26 11.58 -12.50
CA GLN A 141 0.95 10.46 -13.14
C GLN A 141 0.85 9.19 -12.29
N ASN A 142 0.67 8.05 -12.95
CA ASN A 142 0.80 6.74 -12.31
C ASN A 142 2.29 6.39 -12.21
N GLU A 143 2.80 6.27 -10.98
CA GLU A 143 4.22 5.95 -10.74
C GLU A 143 4.43 4.46 -10.47
N ALA A 144 3.47 3.81 -9.80
CA ALA A 144 3.57 2.40 -9.44
C ALA A 144 2.20 1.72 -9.31
N PHE A 145 2.20 0.42 -8.96
CA PHE A 145 0.98 -0.39 -8.77
C PHE A 145 0.01 0.16 -7.73
N PHE A 146 0.50 0.93 -6.76
CA PHE A 146 -0.27 1.42 -5.61
C PHE A 146 -0.19 2.93 -5.41
N LYS A 147 0.64 3.62 -6.19
CA LYS A 147 1.02 5.02 -5.98
C LYS A 147 0.83 5.85 -7.25
N LYS A 148 0.21 7.01 -7.07
CA LYS A 148 0.18 8.10 -8.04
C LYS A 148 0.94 9.29 -7.48
N CYS A 149 1.39 10.17 -8.38
CA CYS A 149 2.05 11.41 -8.04
C CYS A 149 1.31 12.59 -8.68
N ILE A 150 1.09 13.65 -7.91
CA ILE A 150 0.69 14.96 -8.41
C ILE A 150 1.92 15.85 -8.43
N PHE A 151 2.37 16.21 -9.63
CA PHE A 151 3.38 17.24 -9.83
C PHE A 151 2.70 18.59 -9.89
N THR A 152 3.18 19.57 -9.13
CA THR A 152 2.63 20.92 -9.05
C THR A 152 3.71 21.96 -9.33
N HIS A 153 3.35 23.03 -10.01
CA HIS A 153 4.22 24.16 -10.29
C HIS A 153 3.58 25.46 -9.77
N THR A 154 4.09 26.00 -8.67
CA THR A 154 3.52 27.22 -8.04
C THR A 154 4.58 28.32 -8.02
N GLY A 155 4.44 29.31 -8.91
CA GLY A 155 5.50 30.29 -9.14
C GLY A 155 6.76 29.58 -9.65
N ASN A 156 7.88 29.73 -8.94
CA ASN A 156 9.13 29.02 -9.24
C ASN A 156 9.32 27.72 -8.42
N ASN A 157 8.28 27.28 -7.71
CA ASN A 157 8.37 26.10 -6.84
C ASN A 157 7.82 24.87 -7.56
N LEU A 158 8.62 23.82 -7.65
CA LEU A 158 8.22 22.48 -8.08
C LEU A 158 7.86 21.65 -6.84
N GLY A 159 6.68 21.06 -6.84
CA GLY A 159 6.25 20.14 -5.79
C GLY A 159 5.85 18.81 -6.37
N TRP A 160 6.02 17.75 -5.60
CA TRP A 160 5.42 16.46 -5.92
C TRP A 160 4.77 15.84 -4.69
N THR A 161 3.55 15.34 -4.90
CA THR A 161 2.71 14.77 -3.86
C THR A 161 2.32 13.35 -4.23
N ASN A 162 2.89 12.38 -3.53
CA ASN A 162 2.53 10.97 -3.68
C ASN A 162 1.24 10.67 -2.91
N TYR A 163 0.40 9.80 -3.46
CA TYR A 163 -0.76 9.29 -2.75
C TYR A 163 -1.12 7.88 -3.23
N HIS A 164 -1.81 7.16 -2.34
CA HIS A 164 -2.09 5.76 -2.54
C HIS A 164 -3.53 5.54 -2.95
N PHE A 165 -3.73 4.88 -4.09
CA PHE A 165 -5.05 4.72 -4.71
C PHE A 165 -5.62 3.29 -4.54
N VAL A 166 -4.98 2.45 -3.72
CA VAL A 166 -5.38 1.07 -3.48
C VAL A 166 -5.48 0.81 -1.98
N PRO A 167 -6.53 0.14 -1.47
CA PRO A 167 -6.75 -0.04 -0.04
C PRO A 167 -5.95 -1.24 0.50
N ILE A 168 -4.62 -1.09 0.60
CA ILE A 168 -3.67 -2.11 1.08
C ILE A 168 -2.74 -1.56 2.17
N PHE A 169 -1.98 -2.46 2.81
CA PHE A 169 -0.81 -2.09 3.61
C PHE A 169 0.34 -1.77 2.67
N SER A 170 0.42 -0.53 2.25
CA SER A 170 1.36 -0.11 1.21
C SER A 170 2.66 0.47 1.75
N SER A 171 2.68 0.81 3.03
CA SER A 171 3.78 1.54 3.65
C SER A 171 4.00 1.09 5.09
N VAL A 172 5.26 1.15 5.54
CA VAL A 172 5.67 0.79 6.89
C VAL A 172 6.69 1.80 7.42
N LEU A 173 6.53 2.19 8.68
CA LEU A 173 7.49 2.98 9.43
C LEU A 173 8.44 2.05 10.17
N ILE A 174 9.75 2.25 10.02
CA ILE A 174 10.81 1.51 10.72
C ILE A 174 11.87 2.47 11.28
N PRO A 175 12.56 2.14 12.39
CA PRO A 175 13.61 3.00 12.93
C PRO A 175 14.80 3.12 11.97
N LYS A 176 15.38 4.32 11.87
CA LYS A 176 16.62 4.50 11.10
C LYS A 176 17.78 3.75 11.75
N GLY A 177 18.57 3.02 10.96
CA GLY A 177 19.68 2.19 11.48
C GLY A 177 19.22 0.88 12.13
N GLY A 178 17.94 0.54 12.06
CA GLY A 178 17.44 -0.79 12.39
C GLY A 178 17.49 -1.73 11.20
N THR A 179 16.32 -2.12 10.73
CA THR A 179 16.11 -3.14 9.71
C THR A 179 16.52 -2.69 8.31
N THR A 180 16.90 -3.65 7.46
CA THR A 180 17.15 -3.41 6.03
C THR A 180 15.83 -3.36 5.23
N SER A 181 15.79 -2.55 4.17
CA SER A 181 14.63 -2.40 3.25
C SER A 181 14.08 -3.72 2.62
N PRO A 182 14.88 -4.79 2.47
CA PRO A 182 14.35 -6.10 2.12
C PRO A 182 13.33 -6.66 3.13
N LEU A 183 13.57 -6.51 4.44
CA LEU A 183 12.69 -7.10 5.47
C LEU A 183 11.33 -6.37 5.53
N SER A 184 11.33 -5.04 5.39
CA SER A 184 10.10 -4.24 5.32
C SER A 184 9.27 -4.60 4.08
N THR A 185 9.93 -4.86 2.95
CA THR A 185 9.26 -5.34 1.73
C THR A 185 8.59 -6.70 1.95
N VAL A 186 9.30 -7.66 2.56
CA VAL A 186 8.73 -8.97 2.88
C VAL A 186 7.54 -8.83 3.82
N LEU A 187 7.69 -8.07 4.89
CA LEU A 187 6.63 -7.81 5.85
C LEU A 187 5.38 -7.25 5.16
N LEU A 188 5.54 -6.23 4.32
CA LEU A 188 4.44 -5.63 3.57
C LEU A 188 3.78 -6.66 2.64
N CYS A 189 4.56 -7.46 1.91
CA CYS A 189 4.02 -8.50 1.02
C CYS A 189 3.22 -9.55 1.78
N VAL A 190 3.81 -10.16 2.81
CA VAL A 190 3.20 -11.21 3.62
C VAL A 190 1.95 -10.71 4.32
N THR A 191 1.97 -9.49 4.88
CA THR A 191 0.81 -8.89 5.53
C THR A 191 -0.38 -8.77 4.57
N ASN A 192 -0.16 -8.28 3.35
CA ASN A 192 -1.24 -8.15 2.37
C ASN A 192 -1.75 -9.49 1.83
N ILE A 193 -0.87 -10.48 1.71
CA ILE A 193 -1.25 -11.85 1.38
C ILE A 193 -2.15 -12.42 2.48
N ASN A 194 -1.75 -12.31 3.74
CA ASN A 194 -2.54 -12.77 4.88
C ASN A 194 -3.89 -12.04 5.00
N ASP A 195 -3.96 -10.71 4.80
CA ASP A 195 -5.24 -9.98 4.75
C ASP A 195 -6.15 -10.53 3.64
N SER A 196 -5.58 -10.88 2.49
CA SER A 196 -6.34 -11.44 1.36
C SER A 196 -6.84 -12.85 1.66
N ILE A 197 -6.00 -13.73 2.20
CA ILE A 197 -6.37 -15.10 2.60
C ILE A 197 -7.46 -15.08 3.66
N ASN A 198 -7.31 -14.27 4.72
CA ASN A 198 -8.30 -14.16 5.79
C ASN A 198 -9.67 -13.73 5.25
N ARG A 199 -9.71 -12.76 4.34
CA ARG A 199 -10.97 -12.32 3.71
C ARG A 199 -11.59 -13.41 2.81
N LEU A 200 -10.77 -14.16 2.08
CA LEU A 200 -11.26 -15.26 1.24
C LEU A 200 -11.81 -16.41 2.10
N ASN A 201 -11.15 -16.73 3.21
CA ASN A 201 -11.65 -17.71 4.18
C ASN A 201 -13.00 -17.28 4.77
N ASN A 202 -13.14 -16.00 5.13
CA ASN A 202 -14.43 -15.46 5.61
C ASN A 202 -15.52 -15.52 4.54
N ILE A 203 -15.16 -15.31 3.26
CA ILE A 203 -16.11 -15.50 2.15
C ILE A 203 -16.55 -16.97 2.10
N ILE A 204 -15.62 -17.92 2.13
CA ILE A 204 -15.93 -19.37 2.12
C ILE A 204 -16.84 -19.75 3.28
N SER A 205 -16.55 -19.31 4.50
CA SER A 205 -17.37 -19.64 5.67
C SER A 205 -18.78 -19.05 5.56
N SER A 206 -18.92 -17.85 5.00
CA SER A 206 -20.23 -17.21 4.80
C SER A 206 -21.05 -17.78 3.64
N LEU A 207 -20.51 -18.66 2.79
CA LEU A 207 -21.26 -19.25 1.66
C LEU A 207 -22.20 -20.39 2.09
N ILE A 208 -22.01 -20.91 3.31
CA ILE A 208 -22.79 -22.03 3.87
C ILE A 208 -24.28 -21.64 3.93
N ASP A 209 -24.57 -20.44 4.44
CA ASP A 209 -25.95 -20.01 4.72
C ASP A 209 -26.59 -19.20 3.56
N GLU A 210 -25.80 -18.82 2.55
CA GLU A 210 -26.21 -17.80 1.58
C GLU A 210 -27.32 -18.27 0.64
N LYS A 211 -28.34 -17.47 0.35
CA LYS A 211 -29.33 -17.83 -0.70
C LYS A 211 -29.58 -16.69 -1.68
N ASP A 212 -29.09 -15.50 -1.36
CA ASP A 212 -29.31 -14.30 -2.14
C ASP A 212 -28.28 -14.19 -3.29
N GLU A 213 -28.77 -13.96 -4.51
CA GLU A 213 -27.94 -13.79 -5.69
C GLU A 213 -27.12 -12.49 -5.62
N ASP A 214 -27.66 -11.41 -5.05
CA ASP A 214 -26.96 -10.13 -4.91
C ASP A 214 -25.76 -10.27 -3.96
N GLU A 215 -25.94 -11.02 -2.86
CA GLU A 215 -24.86 -11.32 -1.92
C GLU A 215 -23.77 -12.19 -2.57
N LEU A 216 -24.16 -13.18 -3.38
CA LEU A 216 -23.20 -14.00 -4.13
C LEU A 216 -22.41 -13.17 -5.15
N GLN A 217 -23.05 -12.20 -5.82
CA GLN A 217 -22.37 -11.27 -6.72
C GLN A 217 -21.39 -10.36 -5.97
N GLY A 218 -21.79 -9.84 -4.80
CA GLY A 218 -20.92 -9.07 -3.90
C GLY A 218 -19.68 -9.88 -3.47
N LYS A 219 -19.86 -11.16 -3.15
CA LYS A 219 -18.77 -12.09 -2.82
C LYS A 219 -17.85 -12.35 -4.02
N ALA A 220 -18.40 -12.59 -5.21
CA ALA A 220 -17.60 -12.78 -6.44
C ALA A 220 -16.75 -11.53 -6.78
N ASN A 221 -17.31 -10.34 -6.62
CA ASN A 221 -16.60 -9.07 -6.75
C ASN A 221 -15.44 -8.95 -5.75
N SER A 222 -15.70 -9.32 -4.49
CA SER A 222 -14.69 -9.32 -3.44
C SER A 222 -13.55 -10.29 -3.74
N ILE A 223 -13.85 -11.51 -4.23
CA ILE A 223 -12.86 -12.50 -4.65
C ILE A 223 -11.98 -11.94 -5.78
N ARG A 224 -12.58 -11.33 -6.81
CA ARG A 224 -11.82 -10.69 -7.90
C ARG A 224 -10.86 -9.62 -7.38
N SER A 225 -11.34 -8.75 -6.49
CA SER A 225 -10.51 -7.71 -5.88
C SER A 225 -9.33 -8.30 -5.10
N ARG A 226 -9.53 -9.42 -4.39
CA ARG A 226 -8.44 -10.11 -3.68
C ARG A 226 -7.42 -10.72 -4.62
N LEU A 227 -7.85 -11.37 -5.71
CA LEU A 227 -6.95 -11.86 -6.76
C LEU A 227 -6.07 -10.72 -7.30
N GLU A 228 -6.67 -9.59 -7.66
CA GLU A 228 -5.92 -8.45 -8.18
C GLU A 228 -4.92 -7.88 -7.17
N ASN A 229 -5.27 -7.85 -5.88
CA ASN A 229 -4.35 -7.43 -4.83
C ASN A 229 -3.15 -8.37 -4.71
N VAL A 230 -3.39 -9.69 -4.63
CA VAL A 230 -2.33 -10.70 -4.54
C VAL A 230 -1.40 -10.63 -5.75
N LEU A 231 -1.94 -10.48 -6.96
CA LEU A 231 -1.13 -10.33 -8.16
C LEU A 231 -0.30 -9.04 -8.18
N LYS A 232 -0.84 -7.91 -7.69
CA LYS A 232 -0.05 -6.67 -7.56
C LYS A 232 1.09 -6.82 -6.55
N VAL A 233 0.83 -7.47 -5.41
CA VAL A 233 1.87 -7.80 -4.42
C VAL A 233 2.97 -8.64 -5.08
N GLU A 234 2.60 -9.66 -5.86
CA GLU A 234 3.57 -10.47 -6.58
C GLU A 234 4.35 -9.69 -7.64
N CYS A 235 3.71 -8.81 -8.40
CA CYS A 235 4.42 -7.91 -9.32
C CYS A 235 5.49 -7.09 -8.60
N CYS A 236 5.15 -6.54 -7.43
CA CYS A 236 6.09 -5.81 -6.57
C CYS A 236 7.20 -6.70 -6.01
N TYR A 237 6.91 -7.93 -5.63
CA TYR A 237 7.92 -8.90 -5.22
C TYR A 237 8.88 -9.26 -6.38
N ARG A 238 8.33 -9.59 -7.55
CA ARG A 238 9.08 -10.07 -8.73
C ARG A 238 9.78 -8.98 -9.54
N LYS A 239 9.71 -7.70 -9.13
CA LYS A 239 10.36 -6.60 -9.86
C LYS A 239 9.77 -6.38 -11.26
N VAL A 240 8.46 -6.56 -11.40
CA VAL A 240 7.78 -6.24 -12.65
C VAL A 240 7.64 -4.72 -12.78
N ASP A 241 8.02 -4.18 -13.94
CA ASP A 241 7.87 -2.75 -14.22
C ASP A 241 6.39 -2.38 -14.38
N TYR A 242 6.00 -1.27 -13.77
CA TYR A 242 4.65 -0.75 -13.90
C TYR A 242 4.46 -0.07 -15.27
N PRO A 243 3.42 -0.45 -16.04
CA PRO A 243 3.13 0.20 -17.32
C PRO A 243 2.52 1.60 -17.09
N LYS A 244 3.38 2.64 -17.11
CA LYS A 244 3.05 4.05 -16.80
C LYS A 244 1.84 4.64 -17.55
N LYS A 245 1.46 4.08 -18.71
CA LYS A 245 0.33 4.56 -19.55
C LYS A 245 -1.02 3.92 -19.22
N VAL A 246 -1.11 3.08 -18.19
CA VAL A 246 -2.34 2.35 -17.87
C VAL A 246 -2.94 2.87 -16.57
N ASN A 247 -4.17 3.40 -16.63
CA ASN A 247 -4.89 3.90 -15.45
C ASN A 247 -5.34 2.80 -14.51
N TYR A 248 -5.64 1.61 -15.04
CA TYR A 248 -6.07 0.45 -14.28
C TYR A 248 -5.56 -0.85 -14.88
N LEU A 249 -4.96 -1.70 -14.04
CA LEU A 249 -4.53 -3.04 -14.42
C LEU A 249 -5.57 -4.06 -14.02
N SER A 250 -6.26 -4.62 -15.02
CA SER A 250 -7.16 -5.75 -14.82
C SER A 250 -6.39 -7.00 -14.41
N ALA A 251 -7.07 -7.93 -13.73
CA ALA A 251 -6.53 -9.25 -13.40
C ALA A 251 -5.83 -9.93 -14.58
N ASN A 252 -6.36 -9.85 -15.80
CA ASN A 252 -5.73 -10.44 -16.99
C ASN A 252 -4.35 -9.84 -17.29
N LYS A 253 -4.23 -8.50 -17.25
CA LYS A 253 -2.95 -7.81 -17.46
C LYS A 253 -1.96 -8.17 -16.35
N LEU A 254 -2.42 -8.24 -15.10
CA LEU A 254 -1.60 -8.60 -13.95
C LEU A 254 -1.07 -10.04 -14.05
N ILE A 255 -1.91 -11.01 -14.45
CA ILE A 255 -1.48 -12.40 -14.70
C ILE A 255 -0.38 -12.40 -15.78
N THR A 256 -0.62 -11.76 -16.93
CA THR A 256 0.41 -11.70 -17.99
C THR A 256 1.72 -11.09 -17.50
N LEU A 257 1.65 -10.02 -16.70
CA LEU A 257 2.81 -9.36 -16.12
C LEU A 257 3.59 -10.28 -15.16
N VAL A 258 2.92 -10.96 -14.24
CA VAL A 258 3.54 -11.92 -13.31
C VAL A 258 4.27 -13.03 -14.08
N TYR A 259 3.58 -13.66 -15.03
CA TYR A 259 4.14 -14.79 -15.79
C TYR A 259 5.16 -14.38 -16.84
N SER A 260 5.35 -13.09 -17.12
CA SER A 260 6.50 -12.62 -17.92
C SER A 260 7.83 -12.68 -17.16
N LYS A 261 7.79 -12.75 -15.82
CA LYS A 261 8.97 -12.86 -14.94
C LYS A 261 9.05 -14.22 -14.23
N LYS A 262 8.03 -15.07 -14.30
CA LYS A 262 8.00 -16.39 -13.66
C LYS A 262 8.60 -17.44 -14.61
N ALA A 263 9.45 -18.31 -14.08
CA ALA A 263 10.07 -19.39 -14.86
C ALA A 263 9.06 -20.49 -15.25
N THR A 264 7.96 -20.63 -14.49
CA THR A 264 6.93 -21.65 -14.72
C THR A 264 5.57 -21.02 -14.98
N SER A 265 4.78 -21.64 -15.85
CA SER A 265 3.36 -21.31 -16.07
C SER A 265 2.43 -22.02 -15.09
N GLU A 266 3.00 -22.68 -14.08
CA GLU A 266 2.25 -23.37 -13.05
C GLU A 266 1.34 -22.38 -12.32
N ASN A 267 0.05 -22.72 -12.27
CA ASN A 267 -1.12 -21.92 -11.84
C ASN A 267 -1.68 -20.90 -12.84
N LYS A 268 -1.06 -20.64 -13.99
CA LYS A 268 -1.56 -19.62 -14.94
C LYS A 268 -2.98 -19.91 -15.40
N ASP A 269 -3.23 -21.16 -15.83
CA ASP A 269 -4.53 -21.57 -16.36
C ASP A 269 -5.62 -21.55 -15.29
N ILE A 270 -5.27 -21.94 -14.06
CA ILE A 270 -6.17 -21.86 -12.90
C ILE A 270 -6.54 -20.41 -12.63
N LEU A 271 -5.58 -19.49 -12.59
CA LEU A 271 -5.86 -18.07 -12.35
C LEU A 271 -6.68 -17.43 -13.47
N LEU A 272 -6.44 -17.82 -14.73
CA LEU A 272 -7.27 -17.39 -15.87
C LEU A 272 -8.70 -17.92 -15.76
N LYS A 273 -8.87 -19.18 -15.34
CA LYS A 273 -10.18 -19.79 -15.06
C LYS A 273 -10.90 -19.04 -13.94
N VAL A 274 -10.24 -18.80 -12.81
CA VAL A 274 -10.77 -18.02 -11.68
C VAL A 274 -11.22 -16.64 -12.15
N LYS A 275 -10.34 -15.90 -12.83
CA LYS A 275 -10.65 -14.56 -13.38
C LYS A 275 -11.89 -14.58 -14.28
N ASN A 276 -12.03 -15.59 -15.12
CA ASN A 276 -13.16 -15.69 -16.04
C ASN A 276 -14.47 -15.98 -15.30
N ILE A 277 -14.43 -16.84 -14.29
CA ILE A 277 -15.58 -17.12 -13.42
C ILE A 277 -15.98 -15.86 -12.65
N THR A 278 -15.04 -15.21 -11.96
CA THR A 278 -15.34 -14.01 -11.17
C THR A 278 -15.79 -12.83 -12.01
N ASN A 279 -15.29 -12.69 -13.25
CA ASN A 279 -15.76 -11.64 -14.16
C ASN A 279 -17.20 -11.87 -14.60
N LYS A 280 -17.55 -13.10 -14.99
CA LYS A 280 -18.93 -13.44 -15.36
C LYS A 280 -19.89 -13.16 -14.22
N HIS A 281 -19.48 -13.49 -12.99
CA HIS A 281 -20.28 -13.30 -11.79
C HIS A 281 -20.23 -11.90 -11.17
N SER A 282 -19.38 -11.00 -11.69
CA SER A 282 -19.28 -9.62 -11.21
C SER A 282 -20.24 -8.65 -11.91
N HIS A 283 -20.68 -8.99 -13.11
CA HIS A 283 -21.59 -8.18 -13.92
C HIS A 283 -23.00 -8.77 -13.82
N ASP A 284 -24.02 -7.92 -13.86
CA ASP A 284 -25.42 -8.34 -13.97
C ASP A 284 -25.64 -8.98 -15.34
N SER A 285 -25.21 -10.24 -15.46
CA SER A 285 -25.28 -11.01 -16.70
C SER A 285 -26.52 -11.88 -16.77
N GLY A 286 -27.41 -11.82 -15.76
CA GLY A 286 -28.55 -12.74 -15.61
C GLY A 286 -28.15 -14.22 -15.52
N ILE A 287 -26.89 -14.53 -15.18
CA ILE A 287 -26.38 -15.91 -15.08
C ILE A 287 -26.48 -16.34 -13.61
N ARG A 288 -27.25 -17.41 -13.36
CA ARG A 288 -27.38 -18.01 -12.03
C ARG A 288 -26.01 -18.26 -11.39
N LEU A 289 -25.83 -17.72 -10.20
CA LEU A 289 -24.60 -17.83 -9.42
C LEU A 289 -24.48 -19.22 -8.79
N ASP A 290 -23.35 -19.88 -9.06
CA ASP A 290 -23.06 -21.21 -8.52
C ASP A 290 -22.09 -21.08 -7.35
N LYS A 291 -22.58 -21.38 -6.15
CA LYS A 291 -21.80 -21.33 -4.91
C LYS A 291 -20.52 -22.15 -4.99
N GLU A 292 -20.56 -23.33 -5.62
CA GLU A 292 -19.39 -24.20 -5.70
C GLU A 292 -18.31 -23.59 -6.60
N LYS A 293 -18.70 -22.84 -7.64
CA LYS A 293 -17.74 -22.08 -8.46
C LYS A 293 -17.11 -20.92 -7.70
N ILE A 294 -17.89 -20.22 -6.87
CA ILE A 294 -17.38 -19.13 -6.02
C ILE A 294 -16.41 -19.70 -4.99
N LYS A 295 -16.77 -20.80 -4.32
CA LYS A 295 -15.92 -21.52 -3.37
C LYS A 295 -14.63 -22.01 -4.03
N PHE A 296 -14.72 -22.64 -5.20
CA PHE A 296 -13.55 -23.01 -6.02
C PHE A 296 -12.63 -21.82 -6.29
N CYS A 297 -13.18 -20.67 -6.69
CA CYS A 297 -12.38 -19.48 -6.96
C CYS A 297 -11.65 -18.98 -5.72
N ALA A 298 -12.34 -18.90 -4.58
CA ALA A 298 -11.73 -18.48 -3.34
C ALA A 298 -10.60 -19.43 -2.90
N SER A 299 -10.87 -20.75 -2.90
CA SER A 299 -9.87 -21.76 -2.53
C SER A 299 -8.64 -21.74 -3.42
N ALA A 300 -8.82 -21.62 -4.75
CA ALA A 300 -7.71 -21.56 -5.69
C ALA A 300 -6.82 -20.32 -5.46
N ILE A 301 -7.41 -19.17 -5.11
CA ILE A 301 -6.62 -17.97 -4.79
C ILE A 301 -5.92 -18.14 -3.44
N ILE A 302 -6.55 -18.77 -2.44
CA ILE A 302 -5.91 -19.05 -1.15
C ILE A 302 -4.67 -19.93 -1.36
N GLU A 303 -4.81 -21.05 -2.06
CA GLU A 303 -3.69 -21.96 -2.35
C GLU A 303 -2.57 -21.23 -3.10
N TYR A 304 -2.92 -20.45 -4.13
CA TYR A 304 -1.96 -19.61 -4.84
C TYR A 304 -1.21 -18.64 -3.92
N SER A 305 -1.96 -17.99 -3.02
CA SER A 305 -1.43 -16.99 -2.09
C SER A 305 -0.52 -17.61 -1.03
N GLU A 306 -0.86 -18.80 -0.53
CA GLU A 306 -0.05 -19.57 0.41
C GLU A 306 1.28 -20.01 -0.22
N ASN A 307 1.25 -20.48 -1.46
CA ASN A 307 2.45 -20.84 -2.22
C ASN A 307 3.35 -19.61 -2.45
N LEU A 308 2.76 -18.46 -2.82
CA LEU A 308 3.50 -17.21 -2.98
C LEU A 308 4.11 -16.73 -1.65
N LYS A 309 3.35 -16.79 -0.55
CA LYS A 309 3.82 -16.43 0.79
C LYS A 309 5.04 -17.27 1.18
N THR A 310 4.96 -18.58 0.97
CA THR A 310 6.04 -19.52 1.22
C THR A 310 7.29 -19.19 0.39
N GLU A 311 7.12 -18.92 -0.92
CA GLU A 311 8.23 -18.52 -1.79
C GLU A 311 8.92 -17.24 -1.28
N ILE A 312 8.15 -16.23 -0.87
CA ILE A 312 8.66 -14.94 -0.39
C ILE A 312 9.47 -15.13 0.90
N ILE A 313 8.94 -15.88 1.86
CA ILE A 313 9.58 -16.13 3.16
C ILE A 313 10.89 -16.90 2.96
N GLN A 314 10.86 -17.98 2.18
CA GLN A 314 12.02 -18.84 1.94
C GLN A 314 13.17 -18.11 1.22
N LYS A 315 12.87 -17.31 0.18
CA LYS A 315 13.92 -16.60 -0.58
C LYS A 315 14.56 -15.44 0.17
N GLN A 316 13.93 -14.91 1.21
CA GLN A 316 14.38 -13.70 1.91
C GLN A 316 14.80 -13.95 3.37
N GLY A 317 14.74 -15.19 3.85
CA GLY A 317 15.19 -15.56 5.20
C GLY A 317 14.36 -14.91 6.32
N PHE A 318 13.07 -14.71 6.09
CA PHE A 318 12.18 -14.06 7.06
C PHE A 318 11.78 -15.06 8.17
N PRO A 319 11.79 -14.68 9.46
CA PRO A 319 11.37 -15.58 10.52
C PRO A 319 9.87 -15.88 10.41
N GLU A 320 9.49 -17.15 10.52
CA GLU A 320 8.10 -17.62 10.35
C GLU A 320 7.11 -17.08 11.39
N ASN A 321 7.58 -16.44 12.46
CA ASN A 321 6.80 -16.06 13.65
C ASN A 321 6.59 -14.54 13.84
N ILE A 322 6.41 -13.75 12.78
CA ILE A 322 6.06 -12.31 12.88
C ILE A 322 4.56 -12.07 12.70
#